data_AF-A0A4Q7C158-F1
#
_entry.id   AF-A0A4Q7C158-F1
#
_cell.length_a   1.000
_cell.length_b   1.000
_cell.length_c   1.000
_cell.angle_alpha   90.00
_cell.angle_beta   90.00
_cell.angle_gamma   90.00
#
_symmetry.space_group_name_H-M   'P 1'
#
loop_
_entity.id
_entity.type
_entity.pdbx_description
1 polymer ?
#
loop_
_entity_poly.entity_id
_entity_poly.type
_entity_poly.pdbx_seq_one_letter_code
_entity_poly.pdbx_strand_id
1 'polypeptide(L)'
;MKKFKSNTSYLLITIFLFIFSNSIYSQTLSQKEFDQFLTQNNQKGVQLHRELAAELMSGNHERINKNICTTYLISLQQYQVASNNPHLNKALSSKENALANIKNLEDVIPKNKRPISTFCQNIKLDEFYNKN
;
A
#
# COMPACT_ATOMS: atom_id res chain seq x y z
N MET A 1 -31.92 -25.21 36.12
CA MET A 1 -31.37 -25.99 34.99
C MET A 1 -30.41 -25.12 34.18
N LYS A 2 -29.29 -25.74 33.78
CA LYS A 2 -28.15 -25.40 32.90
C LYS A 2 -28.09 -24.05 32.15
N LYS A 3 -26.88 -23.46 32.21
CA LYS A 3 -26.30 -22.35 31.42
C LYS A 3 -26.45 -22.57 29.91
N PHE A 4 -26.54 -21.49 29.11
CA PHE A 4 -25.72 -21.34 27.91
C PHE A 4 -25.36 -19.87 27.66
N LYS A 5 -24.05 -19.67 27.47
CA LYS A 5 -23.34 -18.44 27.15
C LYS A 5 -23.34 -18.27 25.62
N SER A 6 -23.38 -17.01 25.20
CA SER A 6 -22.61 -16.47 24.06
C SER A 6 -23.07 -16.80 22.64
N ASN A 7 -22.77 -15.84 21.75
CA ASN A 7 -22.31 -16.06 20.38
C ASN A 7 -23.33 -16.02 19.23
N THR A 8 -23.88 -14.82 18.98
CA THR A 8 -24.33 -14.42 17.63
C THR A 8 -23.65 -13.14 17.12
N SER A 9 -22.41 -12.87 17.56
CA SER A 9 -21.47 -12.00 16.82
C SER A 9 -20.72 -12.75 15.70
N TYR A 10 -20.95 -14.04 15.51
CA TYR A 10 -20.26 -14.83 14.48
C TYR A 10 -20.88 -14.73 13.10
N LEU A 11 -22.08 -14.16 12.95
CA LEU A 11 -22.72 -14.04 11.63
C LEU A 11 -22.02 -13.01 10.72
N LEU A 12 -21.15 -12.16 11.27
CA LEU A 12 -20.37 -11.17 10.50
C LEU A 12 -18.90 -11.57 10.28
N ILE A 13 -18.43 -12.68 10.86
CA ILE A 13 -17.01 -13.05 10.83
C ILE A 13 -16.70 -14.09 9.73
N THR A 14 -17.71 -14.80 9.21
CA THR A 14 -17.48 -15.88 8.24
C THR A 14 -17.44 -15.45 6.77
N ILE A 15 -17.78 -14.21 6.43
CA ILE A 15 -17.61 -13.69 5.05
C ILE A 15 -16.21 -13.07 4.85
N PHE A 16 -15.45 -12.86 5.93
CA PHE A 16 -14.17 -12.13 5.85
C PHE A 16 -12.90 -13.01 5.71
N LEU A 17 -13.02 -14.34 5.60
CA LEU A 17 -11.86 -15.24 5.77
C LEU A 17 -11.49 -16.20 4.63
N PHE A 18 -12.17 -16.20 3.49
CA PHE A 18 -11.70 -16.87 2.27
C PHE A 18 -12.10 -15.95 1.12
N ILE A 19 -11.21 -15.31 0.37
CA ILE A 19 -10.23 -15.96 -0.51
C ILE A 19 -9.00 -15.03 -0.65
N PHE A 20 -7.96 -15.29 0.14
CA PHE A 20 -6.59 -15.07 -0.33
C PHE A 20 -6.33 -16.17 -1.37
N SER A 21 -6.58 -15.87 -2.64
CA SER A 21 -5.96 -16.61 -3.74
C SER A 21 -5.06 -15.65 -4.48
N ASN A 22 -3.78 -16.04 -4.55
CA ASN A 22 -2.79 -15.56 -5.50
C ASN A 22 -3.34 -15.71 -6.92
N SER A 23 -4.16 -14.76 -7.32
CA SER A 23 -4.55 -14.56 -8.68
C SER A 23 -4.44 -13.06 -8.90
N ILE A 24 -3.74 -12.72 -9.97
CA ILE A 24 -3.72 -11.40 -10.59
C ILE A 24 -5.17 -11.12 -11.01
N TYR A 25 -6.07 -10.87 -10.06
CA TYR A 25 -7.42 -10.43 -10.34
C TYR A 25 -7.32 -8.93 -10.49
N SER A 26 -7.45 -8.51 -11.74
CA SER A 26 -7.81 -7.16 -12.10
C SER A 26 -9.05 -6.75 -11.31
N GLN A 27 -8.86 -6.13 -10.14
CA GLN A 27 -9.96 -5.62 -9.33
C GLN A 27 -10.58 -4.46 -10.11
N THR A 28 -11.69 -4.73 -10.79
CA THR A 28 -12.51 -3.70 -11.42
C THR A 28 -13.25 -2.95 -10.32
N LEU A 29 -13.01 -1.65 -10.22
CA LEU A 29 -13.60 -0.76 -9.22
C LEU A 29 -14.68 0.11 -9.88
N SER A 30 -15.67 0.51 -9.08
CA SER A 30 -16.50 1.66 -9.42
C SER A 30 -15.70 2.96 -9.28
N GLN A 31 -16.18 4.04 -9.91
CA GLN A 31 -15.55 5.37 -9.78
C GLN A 31 -15.43 5.81 -8.31
N LYS A 32 -16.46 5.54 -7.49
CA LYS A 32 -16.46 5.89 -6.06
C LYS A 32 -15.39 5.14 -5.29
N GLU A 33 -15.26 3.82 -5.50
CA GLU A 33 -14.24 3.01 -4.84
C GLU A 33 -12.83 3.41 -5.28
N PHE A 34 -12.65 3.75 -6.55
CA PHE A 34 -11.38 4.25 -7.07
C PHE A 34 -11.00 5.60 -6.46
N ASP A 35 -11.93 6.56 -6.37
CA ASP A 35 -11.67 7.85 -5.72
C ASP A 35 -11.36 7.70 -4.22
N GLN A 36 -12.04 6.76 -3.54
CA GLN A 36 -11.75 6.43 -2.13
C GLN A 36 -10.35 5.82 -1.99
N PHE A 37 -9.99 4.87 -2.84
CA PHE A 37 -8.67 4.27 -2.89
C PHE A 37 -7.57 5.32 -3.09
N LEU A 38 -7.73 6.21 -4.08
CA LEU A 38 -6.78 7.30 -4.33
C LEU A 38 -6.67 8.25 -3.13
N THR A 39 -7.78 8.57 -2.48
CA THR A 39 -7.79 9.42 -1.29
C THR A 39 -6.98 8.80 -0.16
N GLN A 40 -7.20 7.51 0.12
CA GLN A 40 -6.48 6.78 1.17
C GLN A 40 -4.98 6.69 0.85
N ASN A 41 -4.60 6.38 -0.39
CA ASN A 41 -3.20 6.32 -0.79
C ASN A 41 -2.50 7.68 -0.69
N ASN A 42 -3.16 8.75 -1.10
CA ASN A 42 -2.62 10.10 -0.96
C ASN A 42 -2.44 10.49 0.50
N GLN A 43 -3.39 10.16 1.38
CA GLN A 43 -3.26 10.39 2.82
C GLN A 43 -2.07 9.62 3.42
N LYS A 44 -1.93 8.33 3.08
CA LYS A 44 -0.78 7.52 3.49
C LYS A 44 0.54 8.09 2.96
N GLY A 45 0.58 8.54 1.70
CA GLY A 45 1.76 9.18 1.11
C GLY A 45 2.19 10.44 1.86
N VAL A 46 1.23 11.31 2.22
CA VAL A 46 1.51 12.52 3.02
C VAL A 46 2.02 12.16 4.41
N GLN A 47 1.46 11.13 5.05
CA GLN A 47 1.94 10.64 6.35
C GLN A 47 3.39 10.14 6.24
N LEU A 48 3.70 9.27 5.28
CA LEU A 48 5.04 8.73 5.08
C LEU A 48 6.06 9.82 4.76
N HIS A 49 5.68 10.87 4.04
CA HIS A 49 6.56 12.02 3.80
C HIS A 49 6.93 12.73 5.11
N ARG A 50 5.96 12.95 6.01
CA ARG A 50 6.20 13.57 7.32
C ARG A 50 7.08 12.68 8.20
N GLU A 51 6.81 11.37 8.21
CA GLU A 51 7.61 10.40 8.96
C GLU A 51 9.03 10.35 8.42
N LEU A 52 9.22 10.26 7.10
CA LEU A 52 10.55 10.27 6.49
C LEU A 52 11.34 11.52 6.85
N ALA A 53 10.72 12.70 6.84
CA ALA A 53 11.38 13.94 7.27
C ALA A 53 11.84 13.87 8.74
N ALA A 54 11.01 13.34 9.64
CA ALA A 54 11.38 13.14 11.04
C ALA A 54 12.53 12.12 11.21
N GLU A 55 12.49 11.01 10.48
CA GLU A 55 13.51 9.95 10.57
C GLU A 55 14.85 10.37 9.94
N LEU A 56 14.83 11.25 8.92
CA LEU A 56 16.03 11.88 8.38
C LEU A 56 16.71 12.79 9.40
N MET A 57 15.93 13.55 10.19
CA MET A 57 16.48 14.39 11.27
C MET A 57 17.03 13.55 12.44
N SER A 58 16.40 12.40 12.74
CA SER A 58 16.82 11.52 13.83
C SER A 58 18.00 10.60 13.47
N GLY A 59 18.31 10.46 12.17
CA GLY A 59 19.34 9.54 11.68
C GLY A 59 18.92 8.06 11.75
N ASN A 60 17.63 7.75 11.86
CA ASN A 60 17.15 6.37 11.98
C ASN A 60 17.10 5.66 10.62
N HIS A 61 18.24 5.10 10.22
CA HIS A 61 18.40 4.43 8.93
C HIS A 61 17.43 3.25 8.70
N GLU A 62 17.06 2.50 9.75
CA GLU A 62 16.09 1.41 9.60
C GLU A 62 14.74 1.95 9.15
N ARG A 63 14.23 2.98 9.84
CA ARG A 63 12.93 3.57 9.54
C ARG A 63 12.91 4.34 8.23
N ILE A 64 14.01 5.01 7.87
CA ILE A 64 14.18 5.60 6.53
C ILE A 64 13.98 4.53 5.45
N ASN A 65 14.68 3.40 5.56
CA ASN A 65 14.58 2.33 4.57
C ASN A 65 13.16 1.71 4.54
N LYS A 66 12.52 1.53 5.71
CA LYS A 66 11.12 1.10 5.78
C LYS A 66 10.19 2.07 5.06
N ASN A 67 10.31 3.38 5.29
CA ASN A 67 9.45 4.39 4.66
C ASN A 67 9.64 4.46 3.14
N ILE A 68 10.88 4.33 2.65
CA ILE A 68 11.15 4.21 1.21
C ILE A 68 10.40 3.00 0.63
N CYS A 69 10.50 1.84 1.29
CA CYS A 69 9.85 0.63 0.81
C CYS A 69 8.33 0.63 0.94
N THR A 70 7.77 1.21 1.99
CA THR A 70 6.32 1.40 2.11
C THR A 70 5.80 2.32 1.01
N THR A 71 6.50 3.43 0.73
CA THR A 71 6.12 4.36 -0.36
C THR A 71 6.18 3.68 -1.72
N TYR A 72 7.19 2.84 -1.94
CA TYR A 72 7.31 2.02 -3.15
C TYR A 72 6.12 1.07 -3.31
N LEU A 73 5.72 0.34 -2.26
CA LEU A 73 4.59 -0.59 -2.32
C LEU A 73 3.25 0.11 -2.58
N ILE A 74 2.99 1.25 -1.93
CA ILE A 74 1.78 2.05 -2.19
C ILE A 74 1.76 2.52 -3.64
N SER A 75 2.90 2.98 -4.16
CA SER A 75 3.01 3.43 -5.56
C SER A 75 2.79 2.26 -6.52
N LEU A 76 3.35 1.09 -6.22
CA LEU A 76 3.14 -0.13 -7.01
C LEU A 76 1.68 -0.56 -7.01
N GLN A 77 1.01 -0.53 -5.86
CA GLN A 77 -0.42 -0.85 -5.74
C GLN A 77 -1.27 0.15 -6.54
N GLN A 78 -0.98 1.46 -6.43
CA GLN A 78 -1.67 2.48 -7.21
C GLN A 78 -1.49 2.28 -8.71
N TYR A 79 -0.27 1.97 -9.17
CA TYR A 79 0.01 1.64 -10.56
C TYR A 79 -0.84 0.46 -11.04
N GLN A 80 -0.89 -0.62 -10.27
CA GLN A 80 -1.65 -1.82 -10.60
C GLN A 80 -3.15 -1.54 -10.67
N VAL A 81 -3.72 -0.92 -9.63
CA VAL A 81 -5.16 -0.60 -9.57
C VAL A 81 -5.55 0.35 -10.70
N ALA A 82 -4.76 1.38 -10.97
CA ALA A 82 -5.02 2.31 -12.07
C ALA A 82 -4.91 1.64 -13.46
N SER A 83 -3.94 0.73 -13.64
CA SER A 83 -3.77 -0.02 -14.89
C SER A 83 -4.92 -0.99 -15.16
N ASN A 84 -5.50 -1.55 -14.10
CA ASN A 84 -6.65 -2.46 -14.18
C ASN A 84 -7.98 -1.71 -14.37
N ASN A 85 -8.01 -0.41 -14.12
CA ASN A 85 -9.20 0.44 -14.21
C ASN A 85 -9.04 1.60 -15.20
N PRO A 86 -8.58 1.37 -16.45
CA PRO A 86 -8.18 2.43 -17.36
C PRO A 86 -9.34 3.33 -17.82
N HIS A 87 -10.58 2.86 -17.66
CA HIS A 87 -11.80 3.56 -18.04
C HIS A 87 -12.28 4.56 -16.98
N LEU A 88 -11.74 4.52 -15.76
CA LEU A 88 -12.14 5.41 -14.67
C LEU A 88 -11.44 6.77 -14.78
N ASN A 89 -12.13 7.81 -14.30
CA ASN A 89 -11.57 9.15 -14.25
C ASN A 89 -10.30 9.15 -13.39
N LYS A 90 -9.28 9.88 -13.84
CA LYS A 90 -7.95 10.00 -13.21
C LYS A 90 -7.08 8.73 -13.26
N ALA A 91 -7.54 7.61 -13.84
CA ALA A 91 -6.76 6.38 -13.89
C ALA A 91 -5.39 6.59 -14.58
N LEU A 92 -5.38 7.25 -15.74
CA LEU A 92 -4.14 7.56 -16.45
C LEU A 92 -3.19 8.41 -15.60
N SER A 93 -3.64 9.54 -15.07
CA SER A 93 -2.82 10.42 -14.24
C SER A 93 -2.33 9.72 -12.96
N SER A 94 -3.16 8.89 -12.33
CA SER A 94 -2.78 8.13 -11.14
C SER A 94 -1.71 7.07 -11.44
N LYS A 95 -1.78 6.44 -12.61
CA LYS A 95 -0.76 5.51 -13.11
C LYS A 95 0.57 6.21 -13.36
N GLU A 96 0.54 7.36 -14.03
CA GLU A 96 1.74 8.16 -14.32
C GLU A 96 2.41 8.69 -13.04
N ASN A 97 1.61 9.21 -12.11
CA ASN A 97 2.11 9.66 -10.80
C ASN A 97 2.76 8.51 -10.01
N ALA A 98 2.15 7.31 -10.04
CA ALA A 98 2.72 6.14 -9.39
C ALA A 98 4.08 5.74 -10.00
N LEU A 99 4.21 5.75 -11.33
CA LEU A 99 5.49 5.48 -11.99
C LEU A 99 6.55 6.54 -11.66
N ALA A 100 6.16 7.82 -11.65
CA ALA A 100 7.05 8.91 -11.28
C ALA A 100 7.56 8.74 -9.83
N ASN A 101 6.68 8.37 -8.90
CA ASN A 101 7.07 8.08 -7.51
C ASN A 101 8.04 6.91 -7.42
N ILE A 102 7.77 5.80 -8.10
CA ILE A 102 8.68 4.63 -8.11
C ILE A 102 10.07 5.04 -8.61
N LYS A 103 10.12 5.80 -9.71
CA LYS A 103 11.38 6.29 -10.28
C LYS A 103 12.13 7.22 -9.32
N ASN A 104 11.42 8.17 -8.71
CA ASN A 104 12.01 9.10 -7.74
C ASN A 104 12.58 8.35 -6.53
N LEU A 105 11.89 7.32 -6.04
CA LEU A 105 12.38 6.48 -4.95
C LEU A 105 13.62 5.67 -5.37
N GLU A 106 13.64 5.17 -6.60
CA GLU A 106 14.81 4.48 -7.15
C GLU A 106 16.03 5.41 -7.29
N ASP A 107 15.79 6.70 -7.50
CA ASP A 107 16.85 7.69 -7.60
C ASP A 107 17.51 8.04 -6.27
N VAL A 108 16.80 7.90 -5.15
CA VAL A 108 17.33 8.19 -3.80
C VAL A 108 18.02 7.00 -3.13
N ILE A 109 17.86 5.78 -3.64
CA ILE A 109 18.58 4.62 -3.09
C ILE A 109 20.00 4.51 -3.68
N PRO A 110 20.96 3.90 -2.94
CA PRO A 110 22.30 3.65 -3.45
C PRO A 110 22.29 2.86 -4.76
N LYS A 111 23.14 3.26 -5.72
CA LYS A 111 23.18 2.63 -7.06
C LYS A 111 23.37 1.11 -7.02
N ASN A 112 24.17 0.61 -6.09
CA ASN A 112 24.43 -0.82 -5.90
C ASN A 112 23.26 -1.59 -5.25
N LYS A 113 22.18 -0.89 -4.87
CA LYS A 113 20.95 -1.47 -4.34
C LYS A 113 19.77 -1.34 -5.30
N ARG A 114 19.97 -0.78 -6.49
CA ARG A 114 18.95 -0.75 -7.55
C ARG A 114 18.81 -2.15 -8.18
N PRO A 115 17.61 -2.54 -8.65
CA PRO A 115 16.37 -1.75 -8.65
C PRO A 115 15.70 -1.68 -7.27
N ILE A 116 14.80 -0.72 -7.08
CA ILE A 116 14.09 -0.54 -5.79
C ILE A 116 13.32 -1.80 -5.35
N SER A 117 12.86 -2.61 -6.30
CA SER A 117 12.26 -3.91 -6.02
C SER A 117 13.22 -4.84 -5.26
N THR A 118 14.50 -4.88 -5.64
CA THR A 118 15.55 -5.65 -4.95
C THR A 118 15.91 -5.02 -3.61
N PHE A 119 15.99 -3.68 -3.53
CA PHE A 119 16.23 -2.97 -2.28
C PHE A 119 15.22 -3.36 -1.19
N CYS A 120 13.95 -3.50 -1.56
CA CYS A 120 12.86 -3.75 -0.61
C CYS A 120 12.60 -5.21 -0.27
N GLN A 121 13.19 -6.18 -0.99
CA GLN A 121 12.92 -7.62 -0.79
C GLN A 121 13.24 -8.13 0.62
N ASN A 122 14.21 -7.53 1.30
CA ASN A 122 14.70 -8.00 2.60
C ASN A 122 14.30 -7.09 3.77
N ILE A 123 13.45 -6.08 3.53
CA ILE A 123 13.03 -5.15 4.57
C ILE A 123 11.75 -5.67 5.21
N LYS A 124 11.83 -6.01 6.50
CA LYS A 124 10.64 -6.34 7.30
C LYS A 124 9.81 -5.06 7.46
N LEU A 125 8.67 -5.02 6.80
CA LEU A 125 7.69 -3.97 6.99
C LEU A 125 6.80 -4.35 8.17
N ASP A 126 6.57 -3.40 9.08
CA ASP A 126 5.72 -3.66 10.24
C ASP A 126 4.27 -3.89 9.77
N GLU A 127 3.55 -4.83 10.40
CA GLU A 127 2.14 -5.18 10.08
C GLU A 127 1.17 -3.98 10.15
N PHE A 128 1.62 -2.86 10.72
CA PHE A 128 0.90 -1.58 10.80
C PHE A 128 0.40 -1.05 9.45
N TYR A 129 0.98 -1.50 8.34
CA TYR A 129 0.60 -1.05 6.99
C TYR A 129 -0.37 -1.97 6.24
N ASN A 130 -0.72 -3.13 6.82
CA ASN A 130 -1.65 -4.13 6.25
C ASN A 130 -3.03 -4.17 6.92
N LYS A 131 -3.30 -3.30 7.91
CA LYS A 131 -4.64 -3.16 8.52
C LYS A 131 -5.23 -1.81 8.15
N ASN A 132 -6.02 -1.80 7.08
CA ASN A 132 -7.25 -1.00 6.88
C ASN A 132 -7.85 -1.39 5.53
#